data_AF-X1IPY1-F1
#
_entry.id   AF-X1IPY1-F1
#
_cell.length_a   1.000
_cell.length_b   1.000
_cell.length_c   1.000
_cell.angle_alpha   90.00
_cell.angle_beta   90.00
_cell.angle_gamma   90.00
#
_symmetry.space_group_name_H-M   'P 1'
#
loop_
_entity.id
_entity.type
_entity.pdbx_description
1 polymer ?
#
loop_
_entity_poly.entity_id
_entity_poly.type
_entity_poly.pdbx_seq_one_letter_code
_entity_poly.pdbx_strand_id
1 'polypeptide(L)'
;TGTWVSDHPLGPFEYVPYNPVGYKPGGFVEGAGHGNTFQDEFGNWWNTGTPWIGVNWPFERRIGLWPAAFAADGQMRVDTRFGDFPHYMPDAKIDDPDRLFTGWMLLSYRKPATASSTLEKFGAGNVTDENPRTFWVAAKNEPGQTLTVDLGATKTLRAVQVNFADYESGRYADAPDIYTEFKLEASLDGKTWMPLAQTEPPRRDRPNAYFQLPAPVRARYVRYVHGHVGARHLAISDLRVFGLADGPAPPAPAQVRARRSDA
;
A
#
# COMPACT_ATOMS: atom_id res chain seq x y z
N THR A 1 21.71 4.16 -11.23
CA THR A 1 21.03 4.26 -12.54
C THR A 1 21.12 5.70 -13.02
N GLY A 2 21.09 5.92 -14.34
CA GLY A 2 21.16 7.27 -14.91
C GLY A 2 20.37 7.32 -16.22
N THR A 3 19.82 8.48 -16.52
CA THR A 3 19.01 8.74 -17.69
C THR A 3 19.91 9.35 -18.77
N TRP A 4 19.65 8.99 -20.02
CA TRP A 4 20.31 9.53 -21.20
C TRP A 4 19.25 9.91 -22.24
N VAL A 5 19.49 10.96 -23.01
CA VAL A 5 18.58 11.45 -24.07
C VAL A 5 19.28 11.47 -25.42
N SER A 6 18.51 11.40 -26.50
CA SER A 6 18.98 11.47 -27.89
C SER A 6 17.80 11.79 -28.80
N ASP A 7 18.06 12.54 -29.87
CA ASP A 7 17.08 12.78 -30.96
C ASP A 7 16.90 11.56 -31.88
N HIS A 8 17.78 10.57 -31.75
CA HIS A 8 17.76 9.32 -32.52
C HIS A 8 17.75 8.08 -31.61
N PRO A 9 17.00 7.01 -31.94
CA PRO A 9 16.91 5.80 -31.11
C PRO A 9 18.24 5.08 -30.86
N LEU A 10 19.24 5.29 -31.72
CA LEU A 10 20.56 4.65 -31.66
C LEU A 10 21.68 5.62 -31.24
N GLY A 11 21.33 6.81 -30.75
CA GLY A 11 22.26 7.82 -30.32
C GLY A 11 22.74 8.78 -31.43
N PRO A 12 23.73 9.64 -31.13
CA PRO A 12 24.50 9.69 -29.89
C PRO A 12 23.65 10.07 -28.67
N PHE A 13 23.99 9.51 -27.51
CA PHE A 13 23.29 9.77 -26.25
C PHE A 13 24.01 10.82 -25.41
N GLU A 14 23.25 11.71 -24.79
CA GLU A 14 23.73 12.71 -23.85
C GLU A 14 23.19 12.41 -22.44
N TYR A 15 24.06 12.52 -21.44
CA TYR A 15 23.66 12.29 -20.05
C TYR A 15 22.85 13.48 -19.54
N VAL A 16 21.68 13.23 -18.96
CA VAL A 16 20.87 14.33 -18.43
C VAL A 16 21.40 14.81 -17.07
N PRO A 17 21.41 16.13 -16.80
CA PRO A 17 21.83 16.67 -15.50
C PRO A 17 20.94 16.23 -14.33
N TYR A 18 19.66 15.94 -14.62
CA TYR A 18 18.69 15.43 -13.67
C TYR A 18 18.36 13.97 -14.00
N ASN A 19 18.50 13.07 -13.02
CA ASN A 19 18.31 11.63 -13.20
C ASN A 19 17.04 11.14 -12.50
N PRO A 20 15.86 11.31 -13.12
CA PRO A 20 14.58 10.92 -12.57
C PRO A 20 14.31 9.43 -12.79
N VAL A 21 15.23 8.56 -12.37
CA VAL A 21 14.97 7.12 -12.41
C VAL A 21 14.17 6.77 -11.17
N GLY A 22 12.94 6.27 -11.35
CA GLY A 22 11.95 6.06 -10.29
C GLY A 22 12.57 5.60 -8.97
N TYR A 23 12.41 6.39 -7.92
CA TYR A 23 13.05 6.12 -6.64
C TYR A 23 12.07 6.24 -5.48
N LYS A 24 11.75 5.10 -4.87
CA LYS A 24 10.90 4.92 -3.69
C LYS A 24 11.78 4.40 -2.55
N PRO A 25 12.40 5.27 -1.74
CA PRO A 25 13.45 4.90 -0.78
C PRO A 25 12.96 4.22 0.50
N GLY A 26 11.67 4.29 0.79
CA GLY A 26 11.10 3.80 2.06
C GLY A 26 9.59 3.91 2.05
N GLY A 27 8.94 3.39 3.09
CA GLY A 27 7.48 3.21 3.18
C GLY A 27 7.14 1.72 3.24
N PHE A 28 5.89 1.36 3.00
CA PHE A 28 5.44 -0.04 2.97
C PHE A 28 6.17 -0.85 1.88
N VAL A 29 6.30 -0.30 0.68
CA VAL A 29 7.07 -0.94 -0.39
C VAL A 29 8.20 -0.04 -0.88
N GLU A 30 9.31 -0.67 -1.27
CA GLU A 30 10.54 -0.01 -1.69
C GLU A 30 10.92 -0.39 -3.11
N GLY A 31 11.51 0.57 -3.82
CA GLY A 31 11.98 0.42 -5.18
C GLY A 31 10.90 0.67 -6.23
N ALA A 32 11.24 1.55 -7.19
CA ALA A 32 10.50 1.75 -8.43
C ALA A 32 11.40 1.33 -9.60
N GLY A 33 11.83 0.06 -9.56
CA GLY A 33 12.80 -0.53 -10.48
C GLY A 33 12.21 -0.85 -11.86
N HIS A 34 12.42 -2.09 -12.35
CA HIS A 34 11.93 -2.51 -13.67
C HIS A 34 10.42 -2.25 -13.83
N GLY A 35 10.06 -1.52 -14.90
CA GLY A 35 8.71 -1.12 -15.26
C GLY A 35 8.69 -0.41 -16.61
N ASN A 36 7.73 0.49 -16.81
CA ASN A 36 7.54 1.25 -18.05
C ASN A 36 6.98 2.64 -17.77
N THR A 37 7.18 3.55 -18.71
CA THR A 37 6.55 4.88 -18.73
C THR A 37 5.52 4.91 -19.84
N PHE A 38 4.31 5.40 -19.57
CA PHE A 38 3.21 5.42 -20.53
C PHE A 38 2.23 6.57 -20.26
N GLN A 39 1.33 6.82 -21.21
CA GLN A 39 0.21 7.75 -21.03
C GLN A 39 -1.10 6.99 -20.85
N ASP A 40 -1.97 7.48 -19.97
CA ASP A 40 -3.36 7.02 -19.90
C ASP A 40 -4.22 7.63 -21.02
N GLU A 41 -5.53 7.31 -21.02
CA GLU A 41 -6.49 7.78 -22.04
C GLU A 41 -6.68 9.31 -22.04
N PHE A 42 -6.32 9.99 -20.96
CA PHE A 42 -6.38 11.45 -20.82
C PHE A 42 -5.03 12.11 -21.12
N GLY A 43 -4.01 11.33 -21.48
CA GLY A 43 -2.67 11.80 -21.78
C GLY A 43 -1.82 12.08 -20.54
N ASN A 44 -2.23 11.66 -19.33
CA ASN A 44 -1.40 11.80 -18.13
C ASN A 44 -0.26 10.81 -18.17
N TRP A 45 0.93 11.25 -17.78
CA TRP A 45 2.10 10.39 -17.74
C TRP A 45 2.11 9.57 -16.45
N TRP A 46 2.47 8.30 -16.59
CA TRP A 46 2.60 7.34 -15.51
C TRP A 46 3.92 6.59 -15.64
N ASN A 47 4.52 6.26 -14.51
CA ASN A 47 5.65 5.36 -14.42
C ASN A 47 5.27 4.15 -13.56
N THR A 48 5.46 2.95 -14.09
CA THR A 48 5.33 1.72 -13.32
C THR A 48 6.69 1.25 -12.82
N GLY A 49 6.66 0.36 -11.84
CA GLY A 49 7.84 -0.36 -11.41
C GLY A 49 7.45 -1.56 -10.57
N THR A 50 8.45 -2.37 -10.22
CA THR A 50 8.21 -3.61 -9.48
C THR A 50 8.84 -3.57 -8.08
N PRO A 51 8.16 -2.96 -7.08
CA PRO A 51 8.61 -3.00 -5.70
C PRO A 51 8.79 -4.42 -5.19
N TRP A 52 9.87 -4.64 -4.44
CA TRP A 52 10.24 -5.94 -3.91
C TRP A 52 9.54 -6.24 -2.58
N ILE A 53 8.98 -7.43 -2.43
CA ILE A 53 8.30 -7.91 -1.22
C ILE A 53 8.75 -9.33 -0.82
N GLY A 54 9.92 -9.76 -1.28
CA GLY A 54 10.43 -11.12 -1.12
C GLY A 54 10.52 -11.61 0.33
N VAL A 55 9.83 -12.72 0.59
CA VAL A 55 9.96 -13.59 1.77
C VAL A 55 10.29 -15.02 1.33
N ASN A 56 9.50 -15.60 0.43
CA ASN A 56 9.69 -16.99 -0.02
C ASN A 56 10.69 -17.07 -1.18
N TRP A 57 10.72 -16.06 -2.05
CA TRP A 57 11.59 -16.05 -3.21
C TRP A 57 12.09 -14.64 -3.56
N PRO A 58 13.34 -14.48 -4.05
CA PRO A 58 13.90 -13.16 -4.38
C PRO A 58 13.14 -12.37 -5.46
N PHE A 59 12.24 -12.98 -6.23
CA PHE A 59 11.48 -12.31 -7.28
C PHE A 59 10.02 -11.98 -6.93
N GLU A 60 9.59 -12.18 -5.68
CA GLU A 60 8.25 -11.74 -5.25
C GLU A 60 8.19 -10.21 -5.25
N ARG A 61 7.31 -9.69 -6.11
CA ARG A 61 7.18 -8.26 -6.39
C ARG A 61 5.71 -7.89 -6.55
N ARG A 62 5.39 -6.63 -6.29
CA ARG A 62 4.11 -6.02 -6.67
C ARG A 62 4.34 -5.08 -7.84
N ILE A 63 3.26 -4.61 -8.47
CA ILE A 63 3.33 -3.51 -9.43
C ILE A 63 2.98 -2.22 -8.69
N GLY A 64 3.91 -1.27 -8.71
CA GLY A 64 3.65 0.11 -8.32
C GLY A 64 3.32 0.95 -9.55
N LEU A 65 2.44 1.92 -9.36
CA LEU A 65 2.04 2.89 -10.38
C LEU A 65 2.19 4.28 -9.77
N TRP A 66 3.03 5.12 -10.37
CA TRP A 66 3.31 6.47 -9.89
C TRP A 66 3.03 7.49 -10.98
N PRO A 67 2.41 8.61 -10.63
CA PRO A 67 2.28 9.72 -11.55
C PRO A 67 3.65 10.20 -12.03
N ALA A 68 3.72 10.57 -13.30
CA ALA A 68 4.92 11.13 -13.92
C ALA A 68 4.55 12.41 -14.68
N ALA A 69 5.55 13.22 -15.00
CA ALA A 69 5.40 14.38 -15.87
C ALA A 69 6.73 14.76 -16.52
N PHE A 70 6.67 15.64 -17.51
CA PHE A 70 7.84 16.24 -18.14
C PHE A 70 7.78 17.75 -17.93
N ALA A 71 8.89 18.35 -17.51
CA ALA A 71 9.05 19.79 -17.47
C ALA A 71 9.22 20.36 -18.88
N ALA A 72 9.10 21.69 -19.01
CA ALA A 72 9.17 22.38 -20.30
C ALA A 72 10.53 22.19 -21.02
N ASP A 73 11.59 21.88 -20.27
CA ASP A 73 12.93 21.59 -20.78
C ASP A 73 13.17 20.08 -21.05
N GLY A 74 12.11 19.27 -21.01
CA GLY A 74 12.17 17.83 -21.29
C GLY A 74 12.58 16.96 -20.11
N GLN A 75 12.85 17.53 -18.93
CA GLN A 75 13.18 16.74 -17.75
C GLN A 75 11.97 15.95 -17.24
N MET A 76 12.09 14.62 -17.19
CA MET A 76 11.07 13.77 -16.60
C MET A 76 11.06 13.92 -15.07
N ARG A 77 9.91 13.77 -14.41
CA ARG A 77 9.77 13.58 -12.96
C ARG A 77 8.82 12.43 -12.68
N VAL A 78 9.07 11.68 -11.62
CA VAL A 78 8.17 10.63 -11.11
C VAL A 78 7.86 10.95 -9.65
N ASP A 79 6.58 11.09 -9.32
CA ASP A 79 6.17 11.31 -7.93
C ASP A 79 5.98 9.97 -7.21
N THR A 80 7.01 9.57 -6.45
CA THR A 80 6.99 8.39 -5.59
C THR A 80 6.60 8.72 -4.14
N ARG A 81 6.39 10.00 -3.82
CA ARG A 81 6.07 10.46 -2.47
C ARG A 81 4.71 9.92 -2.08
N PHE A 82 4.64 9.25 -0.93
CA PHE A 82 3.42 8.56 -0.48
C PHE A 82 2.85 7.57 -1.52
N GLY A 83 3.65 7.06 -2.46
CA GLY A 83 3.14 6.22 -3.56
C GLY A 83 2.54 4.88 -3.16
N ASP A 84 2.57 4.55 -1.87
CA ASP A 84 1.89 3.42 -1.22
C ASP A 84 0.77 3.89 -0.28
N PHE A 85 0.29 5.13 -0.41
CA PHE A 85 -0.87 5.69 0.29
C PHE A 85 -1.98 5.97 -0.73
N PRO A 86 -3.23 6.18 -0.28
CA PRO A 86 -4.35 6.43 -1.18
C PRO A 86 -4.15 7.68 -2.05
N HIS A 87 -4.30 7.48 -3.35
CA HIS A 87 -4.34 8.52 -4.38
C HIS A 87 -5.65 8.41 -5.16
N TYR A 88 -6.16 9.53 -5.64
CA TYR A 88 -7.24 9.54 -6.61
C TYR A 88 -6.72 9.08 -7.97
N MET A 89 -7.47 8.19 -8.63
CA MET A 89 -7.25 7.90 -10.04
C MET A 89 -7.95 9.01 -10.84
N PRO A 90 -7.23 9.76 -11.69
CA PRO A 90 -7.85 10.83 -12.46
C PRO A 90 -8.77 10.26 -13.54
N ASP A 91 -9.87 10.96 -13.80
CA ASP A 91 -10.83 10.76 -14.89
C ASP A 91 -10.73 11.88 -15.96
N ALA A 92 -9.65 12.65 -15.91
CA ALA A 92 -9.34 13.76 -16.79
C ALA A 92 -7.83 14.01 -16.85
N LYS A 93 -7.41 14.93 -17.73
CA LYS A 93 -6.04 15.43 -17.76
C LYS A 93 -5.72 16.15 -16.45
N ILE A 94 -4.55 15.87 -15.86
CA ILE A 94 -4.04 16.55 -14.67
C ILE A 94 -2.90 17.50 -15.02
N ASP A 95 -2.94 18.69 -14.41
CA ASP A 95 -1.86 19.67 -14.53
C ASP A 95 -0.75 19.43 -13.50
N ASP A 96 -1.12 18.94 -12.31
CA ASP A 96 -0.20 18.70 -11.21
C ASP A 96 -0.46 17.32 -10.56
N PRO A 97 0.46 16.35 -10.76
CA PRO A 97 0.38 15.02 -10.17
C PRO A 97 0.24 14.98 -8.66
N ASP A 98 0.84 15.94 -7.95
CA ASP A 98 0.81 16.02 -6.49
C ASP A 98 -0.62 16.17 -5.93
N ARG A 99 -1.57 16.66 -6.75
CA ARG A 99 -2.98 16.81 -6.39
C ARG A 99 -3.73 15.48 -6.31
N LEU A 100 -3.14 14.40 -6.81
CA LEU A 100 -3.73 13.06 -6.71
C LEU A 100 -3.65 12.49 -5.30
N PHE A 101 -2.71 12.96 -4.46
CA PHE A 101 -2.63 12.49 -3.08
C PHE A 101 -3.87 12.90 -2.28
N THR A 102 -4.55 11.93 -1.68
CA THR A 102 -5.79 12.18 -0.91
C THR A 102 -5.58 13.03 0.35
N GLY A 103 -4.32 13.15 0.81
CA GLY A 103 -4.00 13.72 2.12
C GLY A 103 -4.31 12.79 3.29
N TRP A 104 -4.78 11.56 3.03
CA TRP A 104 -5.09 10.60 4.09
C TRP A 104 -3.82 9.92 4.56
N MET A 105 -3.59 9.98 5.87
CA MET A 105 -2.40 9.44 6.50
C MET A 105 -2.69 8.06 7.09
N LEU A 106 -1.64 7.28 7.29
CA LEU A 106 -1.71 5.97 7.92
C LEU A 106 -1.90 6.12 9.44
N LEU A 107 -3.00 5.57 9.94
CA LEU A 107 -3.43 5.62 11.33
C LEU A 107 -3.01 4.38 12.12
N SER A 108 -2.75 3.26 11.43
CA SER A 108 -2.42 1.96 12.03
C SER A 108 -0.93 1.77 12.33
N TYR A 109 -0.04 2.68 11.90
CA TYR A 109 1.40 2.49 12.11
C TYR A 109 1.77 2.34 13.59
N ARG A 110 2.45 1.24 13.91
CA ARG A 110 2.90 0.80 15.24
C ARG A 110 1.79 0.80 16.30
N LYS A 111 0.56 0.54 15.87
CA LYS A 111 -0.58 0.44 16.77
C LYS A 111 -0.71 -0.96 17.37
N PRO A 112 -1.16 -1.10 18.63
CA PRO A 112 -1.40 -2.41 19.22
C PRO A 112 -2.37 -3.22 18.36
N ALA A 113 -2.02 -4.49 18.14
CA ALA A 113 -2.85 -5.44 17.41
C ALA A 113 -3.04 -6.73 18.21
N THR A 114 -4.22 -7.33 18.12
CA THR A 114 -4.58 -8.60 18.77
C THR A 114 -5.30 -9.50 17.78
N ALA A 115 -5.07 -10.80 17.85
CA ALA A 115 -5.71 -11.78 16.98
C ALA A 115 -6.42 -12.87 17.80
N SER A 116 -7.42 -13.53 17.20
CA SER A 116 -8.11 -14.67 17.81
C SER A 116 -7.20 -15.87 18.05
N SER A 117 -6.21 -16.05 17.20
CA SER A 117 -5.18 -17.09 17.33
C SER A 117 -3.90 -16.65 16.62
N THR A 118 -2.80 -17.34 16.87
CA THR A 118 -1.50 -17.02 16.28
C THR A 118 -0.68 -18.30 16.18
N LEU A 119 -0.05 -18.53 15.03
CA LEU A 119 1.03 -19.49 14.88
C LEU A 119 2.30 -18.90 15.51
N GLU A 120 3.04 -19.70 16.27
CA GLU A 120 4.23 -19.25 17.01
C GLU A 120 5.17 -18.43 16.11
N LYS A 121 5.68 -17.30 16.63
CA LYS A 121 6.55 -16.31 15.94
C LYS A 121 5.87 -15.37 14.93
N PHE A 122 4.63 -15.62 14.53
CA PHE A 122 3.89 -14.76 13.58
C PHE A 122 2.84 -13.90 14.28
N GLY A 123 3.28 -13.06 15.22
CA GLY A 123 2.41 -12.28 16.10
C GLY A 123 1.56 -11.23 15.38
N ALA A 124 0.41 -10.91 15.99
CA ALA A 124 -0.51 -9.88 15.48
C ALA A 124 0.16 -8.49 15.31
N GLY A 125 1.18 -8.16 16.12
CA GLY A 125 1.89 -6.88 16.04
C GLY A 125 2.59 -6.62 14.70
N ASN A 126 2.90 -7.67 13.93
CA ASN A 126 3.51 -7.56 12.61
C ASN A 126 2.62 -6.81 11.60
N VAL A 127 1.30 -6.77 11.82
CA VAL A 127 0.35 -6.19 10.83
C VAL A 127 0.25 -4.66 10.87
N THR A 128 1.17 -4.01 11.59
CA THR A 128 1.17 -2.56 11.79
C THR A 128 2.57 -1.95 11.70
N ASP A 129 3.56 -2.73 11.28
CA ASP A 129 4.96 -2.28 11.25
C ASP A 129 5.38 -1.63 9.92
N GLU A 130 4.46 -1.53 8.95
CA GLU A 130 4.69 -1.08 7.57
C GLU A 130 5.78 -1.89 6.85
N ASN A 131 5.88 -3.19 7.13
CA ASN A 131 6.81 -4.07 6.44
C ASN A 131 6.08 -5.28 5.84
N PRO A 132 5.95 -5.37 4.50
CA PRO A 132 5.22 -6.46 3.84
C PRO A 132 5.90 -7.83 4.00
N ARG A 133 7.12 -7.87 4.55
CA ARG A 133 7.93 -9.07 4.75
C ARG A 133 7.76 -9.68 6.14
N THR A 134 7.08 -8.98 7.05
CA THR A 134 6.64 -9.49 8.36
C THR A 134 5.13 -9.63 8.31
N PHE A 135 4.60 -10.68 8.95
CA PHE A 135 3.17 -10.96 8.87
C PHE A 135 2.68 -11.73 10.10
N TRP A 136 1.38 -11.59 10.35
CA TRP A 136 0.64 -12.45 11.26
C TRP A 136 0.20 -13.71 10.52
N VAL A 137 0.20 -14.85 11.22
CA VAL A 137 -0.36 -16.12 10.73
C VAL A 137 -1.32 -16.64 11.78
N ALA A 138 -2.58 -16.90 11.40
CA ALA A 138 -3.55 -17.53 12.28
C ALA A 138 -3.12 -18.98 12.60
N ALA A 139 -3.48 -19.50 13.78
CA ALA A 139 -3.17 -20.89 14.12
C ALA A 139 -3.86 -21.89 13.17
N LYS A 140 -5.02 -21.49 12.60
CA LYS A 140 -5.75 -22.23 11.59
C LYS A 140 -6.39 -21.28 10.57
N ASN A 141 -6.49 -21.73 9.32
CA ASN A 141 -7.27 -21.07 8.28
C ASN A 141 -8.74 -21.54 8.35
N GLU A 142 -9.54 -20.91 9.21
CA GLU A 142 -10.95 -21.24 9.43
C GLU A 142 -11.81 -19.96 9.49
N PRO A 143 -13.06 -19.97 8.98
CA PRO A 143 -13.95 -18.81 9.10
C PRO A 143 -14.10 -18.35 10.55
N GLY A 144 -14.14 -17.03 10.76
CA GLY A 144 -14.30 -16.43 12.09
C GLY A 144 -12.99 -16.10 12.82
N GLN A 145 -11.81 -16.41 12.27
CA GLN A 145 -10.56 -15.82 12.78
C GLN A 145 -10.65 -14.29 12.71
N THR A 146 -10.10 -13.60 13.71
CA THR A 146 -10.12 -12.13 13.78
C THR A 146 -8.74 -11.56 14.01
N LEU A 147 -8.53 -10.36 13.49
CA LEU A 147 -7.35 -9.54 13.70
C LEU A 147 -7.82 -8.09 13.92
N THR A 148 -7.47 -7.53 15.07
CA THR A 148 -7.96 -6.23 15.53
C THR A 148 -6.80 -5.27 15.77
N VAL A 149 -6.92 -4.04 15.30
CA VAL A 149 -5.97 -2.93 15.57
C VAL A 149 -6.66 -1.89 16.45
N ASP A 150 -6.02 -1.50 17.56
CA ASP A 150 -6.39 -0.35 18.39
C ASP A 150 -5.62 0.89 17.95
N LEU A 151 -6.29 1.86 17.33
CA LEU A 151 -5.68 3.10 16.84
C LEU A 151 -5.18 4.03 17.98
N GLY A 152 -5.48 3.68 19.23
CA GLY A 152 -5.06 4.35 20.46
C GLY A 152 -5.98 5.50 20.89
N ALA A 153 -6.75 6.05 19.95
CA ALA A 153 -7.79 7.05 20.18
C ALA A 153 -8.82 6.98 19.05
N THR A 154 -9.97 7.60 19.23
CA THR A 154 -10.92 7.75 18.13
C THR A 154 -10.29 8.58 17.01
N LYS A 155 -10.35 8.06 15.78
CA LYS A 155 -9.86 8.69 14.56
C LYS A 155 -10.97 8.74 13.52
N THR A 156 -10.72 9.51 12.48
CA THR A 156 -11.61 9.68 11.35
C THR A 156 -11.08 8.85 10.18
N LEU A 157 -11.68 7.68 9.94
CA LEU A 157 -11.28 6.73 8.91
C LEU A 157 -11.82 7.15 7.54
N ARG A 158 -11.07 6.78 6.50
CA ARG A 158 -11.40 7.02 5.08
C ARG A 158 -11.23 5.79 4.22
N ALA A 159 -10.27 4.93 4.55
CA ALA A 159 -10.05 3.69 3.83
C ALA A 159 -9.37 2.64 4.71
N VAL A 160 -9.50 1.37 4.35
CA VAL A 160 -8.79 0.25 4.95
C VAL A 160 -8.20 -0.63 3.85
N GLN A 161 -6.96 -1.07 4.01
CA GLN A 161 -6.29 -2.01 3.13
C GLN A 161 -5.85 -3.25 3.92
N VAL A 162 -6.15 -4.43 3.38
CA VAL A 162 -5.69 -5.71 3.91
C VAL A 162 -4.67 -6.29 2.93
N ASN A 163 -3.44 -6.44 3.39
CA ASN A 163 -2.36 -7.03 2.62
C ASN A 163 -2.13 -8.46 3.11
N PHE A 164 -2.38 -9.44 2.24
CA PHE A 164 -2.12 -10.86 2.53
C PHE A 164 -0.65 -11.19 2.23
N ALA A 165 -0.11 -12.14 2.99
CA ALA A 165 1.20 -12.73 2.76
C ALA A 165 1.06 -14.16 2.22
N ASP A 166 2.01 -14.59 1.40
CA ASP A 166 2.15 -16.00 1.05
C ASP A 166 3.03 -16.68 2.10
N TYR A 167 2.46 -17.65 2.81
CA TYR A 167 3.16 -18.44 3.80
C TYR A 167 2.75 -19.90 3.68
N GLU A 168 3.69 -20.74 3.21
CA GLU A 168 3.48 -22.18 3.01
C GLU A 168 2.14 -22.49 2.34
N SER A 169 1.72 -21.68 1.35
CA SER A 169 0.35 -21.74 0.81
C SER A 169 0.01 -23.08 0.17
N GLY A 170 1.03 -23.82 -0.31
CA GLY A 170 0.86 -25.07 -1.04
C GLY A 170 0.21 -24.88 -2.41
N ARG A 171 0.22 -23.65 -2.95
CA ARG A 171 -0.38 -23.29 -4.23
C ARG A 171 0.71 -22.93 -5.23
N TYR A 172 0.62 -23.51 -6.43
CA TYR A 172 1.61 -23.31 -7.50
C TYR A 172 0.97 -22.97 -8.85
N ALA A 173 -0.36 -22.99 -8.92
CA ALA A 173 -1.16 -22.70 -10.10
C ALA A 173 -2.50 -22.09 -9.67
N ASP A 174 -3.19 -21.48 -10.63
CA ASP A 174 -4.53 -20.95 -10.40
C ASP A 174 -5.54 -22.08 -10.08
N ALA A 175 -6.53 -21.76 -9.26
CA ALA A 175 -7.59 -22.69 -8.90
C ALA A 175 -8.89 -21.94 -8.51
N PRO A 176 -10.08 -22.54 -8.71
CA PRO A 176 -11.36 -21.88 -8.42
C PRO A 176 -11.56 -21.43 -6.97
N ASP A 177 -10.79 -22.01 -6.03
CA ASP A 177 -10.83 -21.67 -4.62
C ASP A 177 -9.82 -20.58 -4.21
N ILE A 178 -9.04 -20.04 -5.16
CA ILE A 178 -8.16 -18.89 -4.96
C ILE A 178 -8.99 -17.61 -5.04
N TYR A 179 -9.60 -17.29 -3.90
CA TYR A 179 -10.26 -16.02 -3.67
C TYR A 179 -10.10 -15.64 -2.20
N THR A 180 -10.42 -14.38 -1.88
CA THR A 180 -10.46 -13.89 -0.51
C THR A 180 -11.88 -13.48 -0.15
N GLU A 181 -12.39 -13.95 0.98
CA GLU A 181 -13.63 -13.46 1.60
C GLU A 181 -13.37 -13.02 3.03
N PHE A 182 -13.87 -11.84 3.40
CA PHE A 182 -13.79 -11.32 4.76
C PHE A 182 -14.71 -10.12 4.95
N LYS A 183 -14.88 -9.75 6.22
CA LYS A 183 -15.54 -8.52 6.64
C LYS A 183 -14.56 -7.65 7.41
N LEU A 184 -14.78 -6.36 7.33
CA LEU A 184 -14.15 -5.34 8.15
C LEU A 184 -15.22 -4.73 9.04
N GLU A 185 -14.87 -4.55 10.31
CA GLU A 185 -15.73 -3.96 11.33
C GLU A 185 -14.98 -2.84 12.04
N ALA A 186 -15.75 -1.88 12.58
CA ALA A 186 -15.23 -0.78 13.36
C ALA A 186 -15.86 -0.76 14.75
N SER A 187 -15.16 -0.20 15.73
CA SER A 187 -15.70 0.00 17.07
C SER A 187 -15.10 1.25 17.73
N LEU A 188 -15.87 1.85 18.64
CA LEU A 188 -15.40 2.93 19.52
C LEU A 188 -14.82 2.38 20.83
N ASP A 189 -15.29 1.23 21.30
CA ASP A 189 -15.05 0.70 22.64
C ASP A 189 -14.42 -0.71 22.65
N GLY A 190 -14.26 -1.32 21.48
CA GLY A 190 -13.73 -2.68 21.30
C GLY A 190 -14.73 -3.78 21.65
N LYS A 191 -15.98 -3.43 22.01
CA LYS A 191 -17.02 -4.34 22.47
C LYS A 191 -18.20 -4.39 21.51
N THR A 192 -18.70 -3.23 21.10
CA THR A 192 -19.78 -3.11 20.13
C THR A 192 -19.20 -2.81 18.76
N TRP A 193 -19.54 -3.65 17.79
CA TRP A 193 -18.94 -3.63 16.46
C TRP A 193 -19.99 -3.27 15.41
N MET A 194 -19.61 -2.36 14.52
CA MET A 194 -20.42 -1.96 13.36
C MET A 194 -19.75 -2.43 12.07
N PRO A 195 -20.53 -2.83 11.04
CA PRO A 195 -19.97 -3.12 9.73
C PRO A 195 -19.21 -1.91 9.17
N LEU A 196 -18.05 -2.16 8.54
CA LEU A 196 -17.23 -1.13 7.92
C LEU A 196 -17.11 -1.33 6.41
N ALA A 197 -16.75 -2.54 5.97
CA ALA A 197 -16.67 -2.95 4.58
C ALA A 197 -16.66 -4.48 4.49
N GLN A 198 -16.85 -5.06 3.30
CA GLN A 198 -16.74 -6.50 3.10
C GLN A 198 -16.37 -6.81 1.65
N THR A 199 -15.87 -8.00 1.39
CA THR A 199 -15.65 -8.47 0.02
C THR A 199 -16.98 -8.69 -0.71
N GLU A 200 -17.15 -8.05 -1.86
CA GLU A 200 -18.33 -8.19 -2.73
C GLU A 200 -18.20 -9.35 -3.74
N PRO A 201 -19.33 -9.89 -4.24
CA PRO A 201 -19.35 -10.73 -5.44
C PRO A 201 -19.00 -9.94 -6.72
N PRO A 202 -18.53 -10.62 -7.79
CA PRO A 202 -18.15 -12.03 -7.82
C PRO A 202 -16.90 -12.29 -6.98
N ARG A 203 -16.74 -13.54 -6.54
CA ARG A 203 -15.52 -13.99 -5.85
C ARG A 203 -14.32 -13.74 -6.74
N ARG A 204 -13.28 -13.16 -6.15
CA ARG A 204 -11.98 -12.94 -6.80
C ARG A 204 -10.89 -12.90 -5.76
N ASP A 205 -9.67 -13.20 -6.18
CA ASP A 205 -8.50 -12.98 -5.36
C ASP A 205 -8.25 -11.47 -5.17
N ARG A 206 -7.95 -11.07 -3.94
CA ARG A 206 -7.64 -9.68 -3.56
C ARG A 206 -6.46 -9.69 -2.59
N PRO A 207 -5.22 -9.95 -3.07
CA PRO A 207 -4.08 -10.11 -2.19
C PRO A 207 -3.64 -8.80 -1.52
N ASN A 208 -4.08 -7.63 -2.03
CA ASN A 208 -3.95 -6.32 -1.39
C ASN A 208 -5.29 -5.58 -1.46
N ALA A 209 -6.32 -6.15 -0.82
CA ALA A 209 -7.68 -5.63 -0.87
C ALA A 209 -7.75 -4.21 -0.28
N TYR A 210 -8.20 -3.23 -1.08
CA TYR A 210 -8.37 -1.85 -0.66
C TYR A 210 -9.86 -1.47 -0.69
N PHE A 211 -10.34 -0.87 0.40
CA PHE A 211 -11.71 -0.38 0.54
C PHE A 211 -11.68 1.11 0.92
N GLN A 212 -12.06 1.97 -0.02
CA GLN A 212 -12.45 3.34 0.30
C GLN A 212 -13.83 3.31 0.95
N LEU A 213 -13.98 4.00 2.08
CA LEU A 213 -15.26 4.11 2.76
C LEU A 213 -16.16 5.10 2.02
N PRO A 214 -17.48 4.82 1.91
CA PRO A 214 -18.42 5.72 1.23
C PRO A 214 -18.57 7.07 1.96
N ALA A 215 -18.29 7.08 3.26
CA ALA A 215 -18.29 8.28 4.10
C ALA A 215 -17.23 8.17 5.20
N PRO A 216 -16.80 9.30 5.79
CA PRO A 216 -16.01 9.33 7.02
C PRO A 216 -16.61 8.47 8.14
N VAL A 217 -15.81 7.59 8.74
CA VAL A 217 -16.24 6.79 9.92
C VAL A 217 -15.40 7.14 11.14
N ARG A 218 -16.05 7.38 12.29
CA ARG A 218 -15.38 7.57 13.57
C ARG A 218 -15.18 6.24 14.27
N ALA A 219 -13.92 5.84 14.49
CA ALA A 219 -13.61 4.57 15.13
C ALA A 219 -12.29 4.65 15.92
N ARG A 220 -12.15 3.82 16.94
CA ARG A 220 -10.87 3.56 17.62
C ARG A 220 -10.30 2.19 17.24
N TYR A 221 -11.16 1.21 17.03
CA TYR A 221 -10.77 -0.15 16.70
C TYR A 221 -11.23 -0.49 15.29
N VAL A 222 -10.38 -1.21 14.55
CA VAL A 222 -10.72 -1.82 13.26
C VAL A 222 -10.43 -3.31 13.37
N ARG A 223 -11.37 -4.14 12.91
CA ARG A 223 -11.25 -5.60 12.97
C ARG A 223 -11.50 -6.23 11.62
N TYR A 224 -10.57 -7.07 11.22
CA TYR A 224 -10.73 -8.07 10.18
C TYR A 224 -11.44 -9.30 10.74
N VAL A 225 -12.42 -9.82 10.01
CA VAL A 225 -13.12 -11.08 10.31
C VAL A 225 -13.02 -11.98 9.08
N HIS A 226 -12.29 -13.08 9.25
CA HIS A 226 -11.98 -14.02 8.19
C HIS A 226 -13.21 -14.76 7.67
N GLY A 227 -13.33 -14.86 6.36
CA GLY A 227 -14.25 -15.77 5.67
C GLY A 227 -13.51 -16.92 4.99
N HIS A 228 -12.67 -16.59 4.00
CA HIS A 228 -11.92 -17.58 3.21
C HIS A 228 -10.62 -17.00 2.65
N VAL A 229 -9.60 -17.84 2.56
CA VAL A 229 -8.45 -17.69 1.65
C VAL A 229 -8.10 -19.06 1.08
N GLY A 230 -7.75 -19.12 -0.21
CA GLY A 230 -7.37 -20.36 -0.88
C GLY A 230 -6.02 -20.95 -0.40
N ALA A 231 -5.19 -20.16 0.28
CA ALA A 231 -3.92 -20.64 0.82
C ALA A 231 -4.12 -21.63 1.98
N ARG A 232 -3.13 -22.50 2.22
CA ARG A 232 -3.12 -23.39 3.41
C ARG A 232 -3.20 -22.61 4.72
N HIS A 233 -2.55 -21.45 4.79
CA HIS A 233 -2.51 -20.59 5.96
C HIS A 233 -3.19 -19.24 5.69
N LEU A 234 -3.87 -18.71 6.71
CA LEU A 234 -4.28 -17.31 6.73
C LEU A 234 -3.11 -16.47 7.23
N ALA A 235 -2.50 -15.71 6.32
CA ALA A 235 -1.41 -14.81 6.63
C ALA A 235 -1.69 -13.38 6.14
N ILE A 236 -1.50 -12.39 7.01
CA ILE A 236 -1.73 -10.96 6.73
C ILE A 236 -0.47 -10.20 7.11
N SER A 237 0.13 -9.50 6.15
CA SER A 237 1.31 -8.66 6.37
C SER A 237 0.96 -7.29 6.91
N ASP A 238 -0.20 -6.73 6.56
CA ASP A 238 -0.61 -5.44 7.13
C ASP A 238 -2.13 -5.24 7.10
N LEU A 239 -2.65 -4.59 8.15
CA LEU A 239 -3.99 -4.03 8.22
C LEU A 239 -3.88 -2.50 8.27
N ARG A 240 -3.76 -1.90 7.09
CA ARG A 240 -3.50 -0.47 6.92
C ARG A 240 -4.79 0.32 7.02
N VAL A 241 -4.87 1.22 7.99
CA VAL A 241 -6.05 2.07 8.20
C VAL A 241 -5.68 3.51 7.85
N PHE A 242 -6.37 4.09 6.87
CA PHE A 242 -6.09 5.45 6.39
C PHE A 242 -7.17 6.44 6.80
N GLY A 243 -6.75 7.67 7.07
CA GLY A 243 -7.67 8.76 7.36
C GLY A 243 -6.98 9.96 8.00
N LEU A 244 -7.67 10.59 8.96
CA LEU A 244 -7.22 11.80 9.63
C LEU A 244 -7.30 11.61 11.14
N ALA A 245 -6.26 12.06 11.84
CA ALA A 245 -6.31 12.25 13.27
C ALA A 245 -6.94 13.61 13.61
N ASP A 246 -7.60 13.68 14.76
CA ASP A 246 -8.08 14.95 15.29
C ASP A 246 -6.90 15.81 15.78
N GLY A 247 -7.10 17.13 15.83
CA GLY A 247 -6.11 18.10 16.29
C GLY A 247 -5.44 18.90 15.16
N PRO A 248 -4.58 19.88 15.50
CA PRO A 248 -3.87 20.67 14.52
C PRO A 248 -2.84 19.83 13.77
N ALA A 249 -2.52 20.24 12.54
CA ALA A 249 -1.41 19.67 11.79
C ALA A 249 -0.09 19.83 12.58
N PRO A 250 0.83 18.85 12.50
CA PRO A 250 2.14 18.99 13.12
C PRO A 250 2.87 20.21 12.54
N PRO A 251 3.67 20.94 13.35
CA PRO A 251 4.44 22.06 12.86
C PRO A 251 5.48 21.59 11.83
N ALA A 252 5.82 22.49 10.90
CA ALA A 252 6.87 22.23 9.93
C ALA A 252 8.19 21.85 10.64
N PRO A 253 8.91 20.81 10.19
CA PRO A 253 10.17 20.43 10.82
C PRO A 253 11.20 21.58 10.75
N ALA A 254 11.75 21.97 11.90
CA ALA A 254 12.67 23.12 12.00
C ALA A 254 14.14 22.80 11.64
N GLN A 255 14.51 21.52 11.52
CA GLN A 255 15.91 21.08 11.39
C GLN A 255 16.20 20.35 10.07
N VAL A 256 15.42 20.59 9.01
CA VAL A 256 15.71 19.99 7.70
C VAL A 256 17.01 20.56 7.16
N ARG A 257 18.00 19.68 6.95
CA ARG A 257 19.26 20.02 6.28
C ARG A 257 19.45 19.06 5.11
N ALA A 258 19.58 19.61 3.91
CA ALA A 258 20.01 18.87 2.74
C ALA A 258 21.48 19.19 2.47
N ARG A 259 22.30 18.16 2.26
CA ARG A 259 23.65 18.30 1.70
C ARG A 259 23.67 17.53 0.40
N ARG A 260 24.00 18.20 -0.70
CA ARG A 260 24.38 17.51 -1.92
C ARG A 260 25.73 16.86 -1.63
N SER A 261 25.83 15.54 -1.73
CA SER A 261 27.14 14.90 -1.78
C SER A 261 27.73 15.20 -3.15
N ASP A 262 28.89 15.85 -3.19
CA ASP A 262 29.71 15.83 -4.40
C ASP A 262 30.16 14.37 -4.61
N ALA A 263 30.09 13.92 -5.86
CA ALA A 263 30.33 12.53 -6.27
C ALA A 263 31.74 12.04 -5.93
#